data_AF-A0A061NVA0-F1
#
_entry.id   AF-A0A061NVA0-F1
#
_cell.length_a   1.000
_cell.length_b   1.000
_cell.length_c   1.000
_cell.angle_alpha   90.00
_cell.angle_beta   90.00
_cell.angle_gamma   90.00
#
_symmetry.space_group_name_H-M   'P 1'
#
loop_
_entity.id
_entity.type
_entity.pdbx_description
1 polymer ?
#
loop_
_entity_poly.entity_id
_entity_poly.type
_entity_poly.pdbx_seq_one_letter_code
_entity_poly.pdbx_strand_id
1 'polypeptide(L)' 'MGAILFGAAVFVGWTLIDLSKHKELKKENVLGSLFVAIIAAIGWAVFDLIL' A
#
# COMPACT_ATOMS: atom_id res chain seq x y z
N MET A 1 -6.57 -11.12 -9.18
CA MET A 1 -7.44 -10.61 -8.09
C MET A 1 -6.65 -10.45 -6.79
N GLY A 2 -5.82 -11.43 -6.40
CA GLY A 2 -5.03 -11.41 -5.15
C GLY A 2 -4.10 -10.19 -5.02
N ALA A 3 -3.23 -9.94 -6.00
CA ALA A 3 -2.30 -8.81 -5.97
C ALA A 3 -2.97 -7.42 -5.82
N ILE A 4 -4.14 -7.23 -6.41
CA ILE A 4 -4.91 -5.96 -6.31
C ILE A 4 -5.45 -5.78 -4.90
N LEU A 5 -6.05 -6.83 -4.32
CA LEU A 5 -6.54 -6.81 -2.95
C LEU A 5 -5.41 -6.63 -1.94
N PHE A 6 -4.26 -7.27 -2.19
CA PHE A 6 -3.06 -7.11 -1.38
C PHE A 6 -2.55 -5.67 -1.41
N GLY A 7 -2.43 -5.08 -2.60
CA GLY A 7 -2.08 -3.66 -2.77
C GLY A 7 -3.04 -2.73 -2.04
N ALA A 8 -4.35 -2.96 -2.18
CA ALA A 8 -5.36 -2.16 -1.47
C ALA A 8 -5.25 -2.30 0.06
N ALA A 9 -5.02 -3.50 0.57
CA ALA A 9 -4.82 -3.74 2.00
C ALA A 9 -3.56 -3.03 2.53
N VAL A 10 -2.45 -3.08 1.77
CA VAL A 10 -1.21 -2.38 2.11
C VAL A 10 -1.43 -0.87 2.09
N PHE A 11 -2.13 -0.33 1.08
CA PHE A 11 -2.46 1.09 1.02
C PHE A 11 -3.24 1.55 2.26
N VAL A 12 -4.31 0.84 2.59
CA VAL A 12 -5.17 1.16 3.74
C VAL A 12 -4.38 1.04 5.04
N GLY A 13 -3.61 -0.04 5.22
CA GLY A 13 -2.79 -0.26 6.41
C GLY A 13 -1.74 0.85 6.59
N TRP A 14 -1.01 1.21 5.54
CA TRP A 14 0.01 2.24 5.60
C TRP A 14 -0.59 3.63 5.88
N THR A 15 -1.70 3.95 5.20
CA THR A 15 -2.44 5.20 5.43
C THR A 15 -2.95 5.30 6.86
N LEU A 16 -3.45 4.20 7.43
CA LEU A 16 -3.91 4.17 8.83
C LEU A 16 -2.75 4.34 9.82
N ILE A 17 -1.59 3.74 9.55
CA ILE A 17 -0.38 3.93 10.37
C ILE A 17 0.07 5.38 10.34
N ASP A 18 0.11 6.00 9.16
CA ASP A 18 0.49 7.41 9.01
C ASP A 18 -0.53 8.33 9.68
N LEU A 19 -1.83 8.05 9.53
CA LEU A 19 -2.88 8.76 10.24
C LEU A 19 -2.71 8.62 11.76
N SER A 20 -2.39 7.43 12.26
CA SER A 20 -2.17 7.21 13.69
C SER A 20 -0.93 7.92 14.23
N LYS A 21 0.14 8.04 13.43
CA LYS A 21 1.38 8.70 13.85
C LYS A 21 1.32 10.21 13.77
N HIS A 22 0.85 10.73 12.64
CA HIS A 22 0.90 12.16 12.35
C HIS A 22 -0.40 12.88 12.71
N LYS A 23 -1.51 12.16 12.96
CA LYS A 23 -2.87 12.68 13.24
C LYS A 23 -3.44 13.60 12.15
N GLU A 24 -2.74 13.74 11.03
CA GLU A 24 -3.09 14.58 9.89
C GLU A 24 -2.87 13.79 8.60
N LEU A 25 -3.83 13.86 7.68
CA LEU A 25 -3.67 13.32 6.33
C LEU A 25 -2.97 14.35 5.44
N LYS A 26 -1.65 14.30 5.42
CA LYS A 26 -0.86 15.07 4.45
C LYS A 26 -0.89 14.39 3.10
N LYS A 27 -1.08 15.17 2.02
CA LYS A 27 -1.08 14.66 0.65
C LYS A 27 0.22 13.91 0.32
N GLU A 28 1.34 14.37 0.86
CA GLU A 28 2.66 13.75 0.72
C GLU A 28 2.69 12.33 1.30
N ASN A 29 2.12 12.13 2.49
CA ASN A 29 2.04 10.83 3.15
C ASN A 29 1.06 9.89 2.43
N VAL A 30 -0.06 10.40 1.93
CA VAL A 30 -1.00 9.61 1.12
C VAL A 30 -0.36 9.15 -0.19
N LEU A 31 0.39 10.03 -0.86
CA LEU A 31 1.17 9.68 -2.05
C LEU A 31 2.26 8.65 -1.73
N GLY A 32 2.95 8.80 -0.60
CA GLY A 32 3.92 7.82 -0.12
C GLY A 32 3.28 6.46 0.13
N SER A 33 2.13 6.43 0.80
CA SER A 33 1.34 5.22 1.05
C SER A 33 0.90 4.55 -0.26
N LEU A 34 0.53 5.34 -1.27
CA LEU A 34 0.16 4.85 -2.59
C LEU A 34 1.36 4.21 -3.32
N PHE A 35 2.54 4.83 -3.24
CA PHE A 35 3.76 4.26 -3.79
C PHE A 35 4.12 2.92 -3.14
N VAL A 36 4.06 2.84 -1.81
CA VAL A 36 4.30 1.59 -1.06
C VAL A 36 3.32 0.49 -1.50
N ALA A 37 2.04 0.85 -1.63
CA ALA A 37 1.01 -0.07 -2.09
C ALA A 37 1.22 -0.59 -3.52
N ILE A 38 1.65 0.26 -4.44
CA ILE A 38 1.97 -0.12 -5.82
C ILE A 38 3.14 -1.10 -5.83
N ILE A 39 4.22 -0.80 -5.10
CA ILE A 39 5.39 -1.69 -5.00
C ILE A 39 4.99 -3.04 -4.40
N ALA A 40 4.16 -3.03 -3.35
CA ALA A 40 3.66 -4.25 -2.74
C ALA A 40 2.78 -5.08 -3.69
N ALA A 41 1.90 -4.43 -4.46
CA ALA A 41 1.06 -5.09 -5.45
C ALA A 41 1.90 -5.71 -6.59
N ILE A 42 2.92 -4.98 -7.08
CA ILE A 42 3.85 -5.48 -8.10
C ILE A 42 4.63 -6.68 -7.54
N GLY A 43 5.19 -6.56 -6.34
CA GLY A 43 5.91 -7.65 -5.70
C GLY A 43 5.05 -8.90 -5.55
N TRP A 44 3.78 -8.73 -5.16
CA TRP A 44 2.84 -9.84 -5.04
C TRP A 44 2.45 -10.43 -6.40
N ALA A 45 2.26 -9.60 -7.43
CA ALA A 45 1.97 -10.07 -8.79
C ALA A 45 3.15 -10.87 -9.38
N VAL A 46 4.39 -10.47 -9.08
CA VAL A 46 5.59 -11.25 -9.44
C VAL A 46 5.64 -12.56 -8.66
N PHE A 47 5.24 -12.54 -7.37
CA PHE A 47 5.16 -13.76 -6.56
C PHE A 47 4.12 -14.75 -7.12
N ASP A 48 2.93 -14.27 -7.48
CA ASP A 48 1.86 -15.04 -8.15
C ASP A 48 2.29 -15.59 -9.53
N LEU A 49 3.32 -15.02 -10.16
CA LEU A 49 3.86 -15.51 -11.44
C LEU A 49 4.90 -16.62 -11.27
N ILE A 50 5.60 -16.64 -10.13
CA ILE A 50 6.70 -17.57 -9.86
C ILE A 50 6.21 -18.78 -9.05
N LEU A 51 5.19 -18.60 -8.23
CA LEU A 51 4.58 -19.61 -7.36
C LEU A 51 3.28 -20.14 -7.97
#